data_AF-A0A6I2L738-F1
#
_entry.id   AF-A0A6I2L738-F1
#
_cell.length_a   1.000
_cell.length_b   1.000
_cell.length_c   1.000
_cell.angle_alpha   90.00
_cell.angle_beta   90.00
_cell.angle_gamma   90.00
#
_symmetry.space_group_name_H-M   'P 1'
#
loop_
_entity.id
_entity.type
_entity.pdbx_description
1 polymer ?
#
loop_
_entity_poly.entity_id
_entity_poly.type
_entity_poly.pdbx_seq_one_letter_code
_entity_poly.pdbx_strand_id
1 'polypeptide(L)'
;MLEFAVSVCVLGILMAVLLNRVFFYQGEAERAAVESTVASLRTALEIKVAQLKLLDRSEDLTFLTEENPLDLLKVKPNNYSGELYNPSNDDIGNGNWCFDRGDKTLIYLLNKRNSFGDAQTKRLKFKVKLFRLPHSPAKPSGTPEPVSVAFEQVKD
;
A
#
# COMPACT_ATOMS: atom_id res chain seq x y z
N MET A 1 9.12 53.21 2.48
CA MET A 1 7.95 52.50 3.05
C MET A 1 7.16 51.74 1.98
N LEU A 2 6.77 52.37 0.86
CA LEU A 2 6.03 51.67 -0.23
C LEU A 2 6.82 50.53 -0.89
N GLU A 3 8.12 50.70 -1.15
CA GLU A 3 8.95 49.62 -1.74
C GLU A 3 9.00 48.36 -0.86
N PHE A 4 9.12 48.54 0.46
CA PHE A 4 9.09 47.42 1.40
C PHE A 4 7.71 46.74 1.41
N ALA A 5 6.62 47.52 1.39
CA ALA A 5 5.26 46.99 1.33
C ALA A 5 5.03 46.18 0.04
N VAL A 6 5.44 46.71 -1.11
CA VAL A 6 5.33 46.00 -2.40
C VAL A 6 6.17 44.72 -2.40
N SER A 7 7.39 44.77 -1.85
CA SER A 7 8.27 43.60 -1.74
C SER A 7 7.65 42.50 -0.89
N VAL A 8 7.08 42.85 0.27
CA VAL A 8 6.38 41.90 1.15
C VAL A 8 5.14 41.32 0.48
N CYS A 9 4.36 42.12 -0.25
CA CYS A 9 3.21 41.65 -1.01
C CYS A 9 3.62 40.64 -2.08
N VAL A 10 4.65 40.94 -2.88
CA VAL A 10 5.17 40.03 -3.91
C VAL A 10 5.67 38.74 -3.28
N LEU A 11 6.43 38.83 -2.19
CA LEU A 11 6.93 37.65 -1.46
C LEU A 11 5.78 36.79 -0.92
N GLY A 12 4.74 37.42 -0.38
CA GLY A 12 3.54 36.73 0.11
C GLY A 12 2.82 35.94 -1.00
N ILE A 13 2.67 36.55 -2.18
CA ILE A 13 2.07 35.88 -3.34
C ILE A 13 2.92 34.70 -3.79
N LEU A 14 4.24 34.88 -3.90
CA LEU A 14 5.16 33.80 -4.29
C LEU A 14 5.13 32.63 -3.29
N MET A 15 5.12 32.93 -1.99
CA MET A 15 5.01 31.90 -0.93
C MET A 15 3.68 31.16 -1.00
N ALA A 16 2.56 31.86 -1.22
CA ALA A 16 1.25 31.24 -1.36
C ALA A 16 1.20 30.27 -2.56
N VAL A 17 1.74 30.69 -3.72
CA VAL A 17 1.83 29.85 -4.92
C VAL A 17 2.74 28.64 -4.68
N LEU A 18 3.91 28.85 -4.06
CA LEU A 18 4.85 27.78 -3.74
C LEU A 18 4.23 26.74 -2.81
N LEU A 19 3.58 27.18 -1.73
CA LEU A 19 2.91 26.30 -0.78
C LEU A 19 1.82 25.47 -1.47
N ASN A 20 0.96 26.10 -2.26
CA ASN A 20 -0.09 25.42 -3.01
C ASN A 20 0.50 24.30 -3.89
N ARG A 21 1.59 24.61 -4.62
CA ARG A 21 2.26 23.64 -5.48
C ARG A 21 2.88 22.50 -4.68
N VAL A 22 3.55 22.79 -3.56
CA VAL A 22 4.13 21.77 -2.68
C VAL A 22 3.06 20.82 -2.15
N PHE A 23 1.91 21.34 -1.70
CA PHE A 23 0.81 20.50 -1.22
C PHE A 23 0.25 19.60 -2.31
N PHE A 24 0.14 20.10 -3.55
CA PHE A 24 -0.31 19.29 -4.68
C PHE A 24 0.65 18.12 -4.98
N TYR A 25 1.96 18.37 -5.02
CA TYR A 25 2.94 17.29 -5.27
C TYR A 25 3.04 16.28 -4.13
N GLN A 26 2.77 16.68 -2.88
CA GLN A 26 2.80 15.75 -1.76
C GLN A 26 1.76 14.63 -1.89
N GLY A 27 0.54 14.94 -2.34
CA GLY A 27 -0.50 13.94 -2.52
C GLY A 27 -0.17 12.94 -3.64
N GLU A 28 0.30 13.45 -4.79
CA GLU A 28 0.72 12.60 -5.91
C GLU A 28 1.94 11.75 -5.56
N ALA A 29 2.90 12.29 -4.81
CA ALA A 29 4.07 11.55 -4.34
C ALA A 29 3.69 10.44 -3.35
N GLU A 30 2.77 10.71 -2.42
CA GLU A 30 2.26 9.70 -1.50
C GLU A 30 1.58 8.55 -2.28
N ARG A 31 0.70 8.90 -3.23
CA ARG A 31 0.02 7.91 -4.06
C ARG A 31 1.01 7.06 -4.86
N ALA A 32 1.98 7.69 -5.52
CA ALA A 32 3.00 6.98 -6.27
C ALA A 32 3.86 6.06 -5.39
N ALA A 33 4.18 6.48 -4.16
CA ALA A 33 4.91 5.64 -3.20
C ALA A 33 4.10 4.41 -2.75
N VAL A 34 2.79 4.60 -2.49
CA VAL A 34 1.89 3.50 -2.15
C VAL A 34 1.76 2.53 -3.33
N GLU A 35 1.51 3.03 -4.54
CA GLU A 35 1.39 2.21 -5.75
C GLU A 35 2.68 1.42 -6.05
N SER A 36 3.85 2.05 -5.88
CA SER A 36 5.15 1.40 -6.04
C SER A 36 5.38 0.28 -5.01
N THR A 37 4.98 0.51 -3.76
CA THR A 37 5.06 -0.50 -2.69
C THR A 37 4.16 -1.70 -3.03
N VAL A 38 2.90 -1.43 -3.39
CA VAL A 38 1.92 -2.45 -3.79
C VAL A 38 2.41 -3.26 -5.00
N ALA A 39 2.96 -2.59 -6.02
CA ALA A 39 3.53 -3.26 -7.18
C ALA A 39 4.69 -4.19 -6.80
N SER A 40 5.57 -3.73 -5.90
CA SER A 40 6.69 -4.52 -5.39
C SER A 40 6.21 -5.76 -4.61
N LEU A 41 5.17 -5.62 -3.78
CA LEU A 41 4.53 -6.75 -3.09
C LEU A 41 4.00 -7.77 -4.09
N ARG A 42 3.27 -7.32 -5.11
CA ARG A 42 2.69 -8.20 -6.13
C ARG A 42 3.77 -9.01 -6.83
N THR A 43 4.86 -8.36 -7.26
CA THR A 43 5.98 -9.05 -7.91
C THR A 43 6.66 -10.05 -6.96
N ALA A 44 6.91 -9.66 -5.70
CA ALA A 44 7.51 -10.56 -4.71
C ALA A 44 6.64 -11.79 -4.45
N LEU A 45 5.33 -11.61 -4.39
CA LEU A 45 4.35 -12.66 -4.21
C LEU A 45 4.28 -13.61 -5.42
N GLU A 46 4.26 -13.08 -6.64
CA GLU A 46 4.32 -13.89 -7.87
C GLU A 46 5.60 -14.75 -7.93
N ILE A 47 6.76 -14.19 -7.56
CA ILE A 47 8.03 -14.92 -7.48
C ILE A 47 7.96 -16.02 -6.41
N LYS A 48 7.44 -15.72 -5.21
CA LYS A 48 7.34 -16.69 -4.12
C LYS A 48 6.43 -17.87 -4.50
N VAL A 49 5.31 -17.58 -5.15
CA VAL A 49 4.38 -18.60 -5.66
C VAL A 49 5.04 -19.46 -6.72
N ALA A 50 5.79 -18.86 -7.66
CA ALA A 50 6.53 -19.60 -8.67
C ALA A 50 7.60 -20.53 -8.04
N GLN A 51 8.32 -20.05 -7.01
CA GLN A 51 9.28 -20.88 -6.27
C GLN A 51 8.61 -22.06 -5.58
N LEU A 52 7.47 -21.86 -4.91
CA LEU A 52 6.74 -22.93 -4.23
C LEU A 52 6.23 -24.01 -5.20
N LYS A 53 5.79 -23.60 -6.40
CA LYS A 53 5.38 -24.54 -7.46
C LYS A 53 6.54 -25.40 -7.97
N LEU A 54 7.76 -24.86 -8.04
CA LEU A 54 8.94 -25.63 -8.46
C LEU A 54 9.41 -26.65 -7.41
N LEU A 55 9.13 -26.40 -6.13
CA LEU A 55 9.53 -27.28 -5.03
C LEU A 55 8.52 -28.42 -4.76
N ASP A 56 7.51 -28.61 -5.61
CA ASP A 56 6.36 -29.50 -5.41
C ASP A 56 5.58 -29.24 -4.10
N ARG A 57 5.88 -28.11 -3.44
CA ARG A 57 5.26 -27.65 -2.18
C ARG A 57 3.99 -26.85 -2.50
N SER A 58 3.22 -27.35 -3.43
CA SER A 58 2.02 -26.74 -4.01
C SER A 58 0.85 -26.69 -3.02
N GLU A 59 0.92 -27.50 -1.97
CA GLU A 59 -0.24 -27.86 -1.15
C GLU A 59 -0.57 -26.85 -0.05
N ASP A 60 0.32 -25.89 0.21
CA ASP A 60 0.07 -24.89 1.25
C ASP A 60 0.48 -23.50 0.77
N LEU A 61 -0.30 -22.90 -0.12
CA LEU A 61 -0.22 -21.46 -0.40
C LEU A 61 -1.03 -20.65 0.62
N THR A 62 -1.78 -21.33 1.50
CA THR A 62 -2.67 -20.74 2.50
C THR A 62 -1.90 -19.91 3.51
N PHE A 63 -0.70 -20.36 3.90
CA PHE A 63 0.16 -19.62 4.84
C PHE A 63 0.51 -18.20 4.36
N LEU A 64 0.59 -17.96 3.03
CA LEU A 64 0.84 -16.62 2.47
C LEU A 64 -0.31 -15.63 2.73
N THR A 65 -1.50 -16.15 3.07
CA THR A 65 -2.65 -15.34 3.48
C THR A 65 -2.63 -15.06 4.99
N GLU A 66 -1.83 -15.83 5.75
CA GLU A 66 -1.70 -15.68 7.20
C GLU A 66 -0.48 -14.85 7.61
N GLU A 67 0.59 -14.92 6.81
CA GLU A 67 1.80 -14.15 7.03
C GLU A 67 1.68 -12.71 6.55
N ASN A 68 2.53 -11.86 7.12
CA ASN A 68 2.67 -10.48 6.74
C ASN A 68 3.24 -10.37 5.32
N PRO A 69 2.51 -9.78 4.35
CA PRO A 69 2.99 -9.71 2.98
C PRO A 69 4.22 -8.82 2.81
N LEU A 70 4.55 -7.97 3.80
CA LEU A 70 5.79 -7.20 3.80
C LEU A 70 7.03 -8.06 4.06
N ASP A 71 6.90 -9.25 4.65
CA ASP A 71 8.03 -10.18 4.81
C ASP A 71 8.47 -10.83 3.50
N LEU A 72 7.68 -10.68 2.43
CA LEU A 72 8.08 -11.06 1.08
C LEU A 72 9.12 -10.08 0.49
N LEU A 73 9.19 -8.86 1.02
CA LEU A 73 10.17 -7.86 0.58
C LEU A 73 11.48 -8.04 1.32
N LYS A 74 12.59 -7.89 0.59
CA LYS A 74 13.94 -7.88 1.18
C LYS A 74 14.14 -6.72 2.15
N VAL A 75 13.51 -5.58 1.89
CA VAL A 75 13.59 -4.37 2.70
C VAL A 75 12.16 -3.89 2.95
N LYS A 76 11.76 -3.83 4.22
CA LYS A 76 10.45 -3.29 4.60
C LYS A 76 10.44 -1.76 4.37
N PRO A 77 9.30 -1.16 3.99
CA PRO A 77 9.20 0.28 3.84
C PRO A 77 9.63 1.01 5.12
N ASN A 78 10.33 2.14 4.99
CA ASN A 78 10.81 2.92 6.14
C ASN A 78 9.66 3.45 7.03
N ASN A 79 8.48 3.61 6.44
CA ASN A 79 7.25 4.03 7.10
C ASN A 79 6.41 2.84 7.57
N TYR A 80 7.04 1.73 7.98
CA TYR A 80 6.36 0.57 8.52
C TYR A 80 6.34 0.60 10.05
N SER A 81 5.15 0.75 10.64
CA SER A 81 4.92 0.81 12.09
C SER A 81 4.96 -0.55 12.78
N GLY A 82 5.01 -1.64 12.02
CA GLY A 82 5.07 -3.00 12.56
C GLY A 82 3.75 -3.76 12.47
N GLU A 83 3.65 -4.80 13.29
CA GLU A 83 2.50 -5.69 13.35
C GLU A 83 1.73 -5.45 14.64
N LEU A 84 0.50 -4.96 14.51
CA LEU A 84 -0.36 -4.60 15.63
C LEU A 84 -1.61 -5.48 15.62
N TYR A 85 -2.28 -5.58 16.76
CA TYR A 85 -3.54 -6.30 16.88
C TYR A 85 -4.70 -5.29 16.90
N ASN A 86 -5.52 -5.28 15.86
CA ASN A 86 -6.67 -4.38 15.70
C ASN A 86 -6.32 -2.89 15.94
N PRO A 87 -5.34 -2.32 15.20
CA PRO A 87 -4.82 -0.98 15.47
C PRO A 87 -5.83 0.14 15.17
N SER A 88 -5.80 1.19 15.99
CA SER A 88 -6.51 2.44 15.70
C SER A 88 -5.70 3.32 14.73
N ASN A 89 -6.27 4.44 14.28
CA ASN A 89 -5.54 5.37 13.41
C ASN A 89 -4.32 5.97 14.10
N ASP A 90 -4.42 6.20 15.41
CA ASP A 90 -3.38 6.85 16.20
C ASP A 90 -2.17 5.91 16.36
N ASP A 91 -2.44 4.61 16.57
CA ASP A 91 -1.40 3.58 16.71
C ASP A 91 -0.57 3.41 15.44
N ILE A 92 -1.18 3.57 14.26
CA ILE A 92 -0.48 3.43 12.97
C ILE A 92 0.36 4.67 12.67
N GLY A 93 -0.21 5.85 12.90
CA GLY A 93 0.38 7.13 12.50
C GLY A 93 0.19 7.44 11.00
N ASN A 94 -0.04 8.71 10.69
CA ASN A 94 -0.27 9.16 9.32
C ASN A 94 0.94 8.93 8.40
N GLY A 95 0.68 8.43 7.19
CA GLY A 95 1.70 8.12 6.20
C GLY A 95 2.41 6.78 6.43
N ASN A 96 1.91 5.94 7.34
CA ASN A 96 2.55 4.69 7.72
C ASN A 96 1.75 3.45 7.31
N TRP A 97 2.50 2.36 7.13
CA TRP A 97 2.03 1.00 6.94
C TRP A 97 1.95 0.28 8.28
N CYS A 98 0.93 -0.52 8.47
CA CYS A 98 0.78 -1.41 9.62
C CYS A 98 0.15 -2.72 9.17
N PHE A 99 0.63 -3.84 9.69
CA PHE A 99 -0.03 -5.13 9.49
C PHE A 99 -0.93 -5.42 10.69
N ASP A 100 -2.23 -5.59 10.44
CA ASP A 100 -3.18 -6.02 11.45
C ASP A 100 -3.18 -7.55 11.55
N ARG A 101 -2.70 -8.04 12.69
CA ARG A 101 -2.67 -9.47 13.04
C ARG A 101 -4.05 -10.06 13.28
N GLY A 102 -5.05 -9.25 13.63
CA GLY A 102 -6.43 -9.70 13.86
C GLY A 102 -7.10 -10.11 12.54
N ASP A 103 -7.18 -9.16 11.61
CA ASP A 103 -7.82 -9.38 10.30
C ASP A 103 -6.90 -9.98 9.22
N LYS A 104 -5.61 -10.12 9.52
CA LYS A 104 -4.54 -10.49 8.58
C LYS A 104 -4.55 -9.56 7.36
N THR A 105 -4.55 -8.26 7.62
CA THR A 105 -4.61 -7.22 6.58
C THR A 105 -3.47 -6.23 6.69
N LEU A 106 -2.97 -5.79 5.54
CA LEU A 106 -2.01 -4.69 5.48
C LEU A 106 -2.78 -3.38 5.34
N ILE A 107 -2.60 -2.48 6.29
CA ILE A 107 -3.28 -1.19 6.36
C ILE A 107 -2.27 -0.08 6.07
N TYR A 108 -2.61 0.82 5.16
CA TYR A 108 -1.91 2.09 4.97
C TYR A 108 -2.80 3.25 5.42
N LEU A 109 -2.26 4.11 6.26
CA LEU A 109 -2.96 5.30 6.73
C LEU A 109 -2.51 6.53 5.94
N LEU A 110 -3.41 7.15 5.17
CA LEU A 110 -3.04 8.32 4.38
C LEU A 110 -2.55 9.49 5.25
N ASN A 111 -1.54 10.19 4.75
CA ASN A 111 -1.05 11.40 5.35
C ASN A 111 -1.99 12.57 5.06
N LYS A 112 -2.83 12.91 6.03
CA LYS A 112 -3.69 14.09 5.94
C LYS A 112 -2.92 15.35 6.29
N ARG A 113 -2.24 15.93 5.31
CA ARG A 113 -1.71 17.30 5.43
C ARG A 113 -2.59 18.36 4.77
N ASN A 114 -3.69 17.94 4.13
CA ASN A 114 -4.52 18.82 3.32
C ASN A 114 -6.01 18.62 3.65
N SER A 115 -6.50 19.30 4.69
CA SER A 115 -7.85 19.88 4.73
C SER A 115 -8.06 20.56 6.09
N PHE A 116 -7.91 21.89 6.12
CA PHE A 116 -8.61 22.69 7.12
C PHE A 116 -10.12 22.50 6.86
N GLY A 117 -10.74 21.49 7.48
CA GLY A 117 -12.20 21.40 7.51
C GLY A 117 -12.83 20.01 7.37
N ASP A 118 -12.13 18.97 6.89
CA ASP A 118 -12.73 17.64 6.80
C ASP A 118 -11.75 16.52 7.20
N ALA A 119 -11.92 16.05 8.43
CA ALA A 119 -11.05 15.08 9.10
C ALA A 119 -11.52 13.62 8.90
N GLN A 120 -12.05 13.24 7.73
CA GLN A 120 -12.29 11.82 7.44
C GLN A 120 -10.99 11.07 7.10
N THR A 121 -10.30 10.55 8.12
CA THR A 121 -9.09 9.73 7.98
C THR A 121 -9.37 8.53 7.06
N LYS A 122 -8.80 8.55 5.84
CA LYS A 122 -8.97 7.46 4.87
C LYS A 122 -7.92 6.39 5.14
N ARG A 123 -8.40 5.19 5.45
CA ARG A 123 -7.59 3.96 5.54
C ARG A 123 -7.62 3.27 4.20
N LEU A 124 -6.48 2.85 3.68
CA LEU A 124 -6.43 1.87 2.60
C LEU A 124 -6.14 0.51 3.23
N LYS A 125 -7.08 -0.42 3.08
CA LYS A 125 -6.88 -1.81 3.49
C LYS A 125 -6.51 -2.62 2.27
N PHE A 126 -5.43 -3.37 2.39
CA PHE A 126 -4.97 -4.30 1.38
C PHE A 126 -4.96 -5.70 1.96
N LYS A 127 -5.49 -6.66 1.19
CA LYS A 127 -5.51 -8.05 1.59
C LYS A 127 -4.95 -8.89 0.46
N VAL A 128 -4.07 -9.82 0.80
CA VAL A 128 -3.67 -10.88 -0.12
C VAL A 128 -4.91 -11.75 -0.34
N LYS A 129 -5.42 -11.81 -1.57
CA LYS A 129 -6.46 -12.77 -1.95
C LYS A 129 -5.84 -13.78 -2.91
N LEU A 130 -5.86 -15.05 -2.49
CA LEU A 130 -5.56 -16.16 -3.38
C LEU A 130 -6.73 -16.30 -4.36
N PHE A 131 -6.50 -16.10 -5.66
CA PHE A 131 -7.48 -16.41 -6.68
C PHE A 131 -7.11 -17.75 -7.32
N ARG A 132 -8.00 -18.75 -7.18
CA ARG A 132 -7.91 -19.97 -7.97
C ARG A 132 -8.43 -19.63 -9.37
N LEU A 133 -7.60 -19.77 -10.42
CA LEU A 133 -8.06 -19.62 -11.80
C LEU A 133 -9.19 -20.62 -12.07
N PRO A 134 -10.31 -20.22 -12.71
CA PRO A 134 -11.38 -21.14 -13.05
C PRO A 134 -10.88 -22.21 -14.02
N HIS A 135 -11.26 -23.45 -13.73
CA HIS A 135 -11.01 -24.63 -14.55
C HIS A 135 -11.53 -24.40 -15.98
N SER A 136 -10.61 -24.29 -16.95
CA SER A 136 -10.97 -24.30 -18.37
C SER A 136 -11.03 -25.76 -18.82
N PRO A 137 -12.18 -26.27 -19.30
CA PRO A 137 -12.37 -27.69 -19.65
C PRO A 137 -11.63 -28.14 -20.92
N ALA A 138 -10.71 -27.31 -21.46
CA ALA A 138 -10.05 -27.55 -22.74
C ALA A 138 -8.58 -28.01 -22.63
N LYS A 139 -8.10 -28.46 -21.46
CA LYS A 139 -6.70 -28.87 -21.27
C LYS A 139 -6.57 -30.32 -20.77
N PRO A 140 -5.78 -31.18 -21.43
CA PRO A 140 -5.64 -32.59 -21.06
C PRO A 140 -5.07 -32.75 -19.65
N SER A 141 -5.66 -33.70 -18.93
CA SER A 141 -5.34 -34.13 -17.56
C SER A 141 -3.83 -34.43 -17.43
N GLY A 142 -3.08 -33.53 -16.78
CA GLY A 142 -1.65 -33.74 -16.52
C GLY A 142 -0.75 -32.51 -16.37
N THR A 143 -1.27 -31.27 -16.34
CA THR A 143 -0.42 -30.07 -16.14
C THR A 143 -0.73 -29.40 -14.78
N PRO A 144 0.27 -29.10 -13.92
CA PRO A 144 0.05 -28.44 -12.62
C PRO A 144 -0.66 -27.09 -12.77
N GLU A 145 -1.68 -26.87 -11.93
CA GLU A 145 -2.59 -25.72 -12.02
C GLU A 145 -1.88 -24.38 -11.75
N PRO A 146 -2.09 -23.34 -12.58
CA PRO A 146 -1.64 -22.01 -12.26
C PRO A 146 -2.53 -21.39 -11.18
N VAL A 147 -2.12 -21.44 -9.92
CA VAL A 147 -2.65 -20.56 -8.87
C VAL A 147 -2.09 -19.14 -9.10
N SER A 148 -2.96 -18.13 -9.14
CA SER A 148 -2.59 -16.71 -9.32
C SER A 148 -3.00 -15.92 -8.09
N VAL A 149 -2.08 -15.14 -7.53
CA VAL A 149 -2.35 -14.38 -6.31
C VAL A 149 -2.54 -12.92 -6.69
N ALA A 150 -3.64 -12.31 -6.25
CA ALA A 150 -3.88 -10.89 -6.47
C ALA A 150 -3.82 -10.15 -5.14
N PHE A 151 -3.03 -9.07 -5.14
CA PHE A 151 -3.05 -8.10 -4.05
C PHE A 151 -4.09 -7.04 -4.41
N GLU A 152 -5.25 -7.11 -3.77
CA GLU A 152 -6.38 -6.25 -4.12
C GLU A 152 -6.69 -5.29 -2.98
N GLN A 153 -6.94 -4.03 -3.34
CA GLN A 153 -7.38 -3.01 -2.41
C GLN A 153 -8.82 -3.33 -2.00
N VAL A 154 -9.05 -3.62 -0.73
CA VAL A 154 -10.40 -3.83 -0.20
C VAL A 154 -10.98 -2.46 0.10
N LYS A 155 -11.95 -2.06 -0.71
CA LYS A 155 -12.77 -0.87 -0.45
C LYS A 155 -13.76 -1.23 0.66
N ASP A 156 -13.70 -0.50 1.77
CA ASP A 156 -14.72 -0.53 2.83
C ASP A 156 -16.05 0.02 2.26
#